data_AF-A0ABC8RWJ2-F1
#
_entry.id   AF-A0ABC8RWJ2-F1
#
_cell.length_a   1.000
_cell.length_b   1.000
_cell.length_c   1.000
_cell.angle_alpha   90.00
_cell.angle_beta   90.00
_cell.angle_gamma   90.00
#
_symmetry.space_group_name_H-M   'P 1'
#
loop_
_entity.id
_entity.type
_entity.pdbx_description
1 polymer ?
#
loop_
_entity_poly.entity_id
_entity_poly.type
_entity_poly.pdbx_seq_one_letter_code
_entity_poly.pdbx_strand_id
1 'polypeptide(L)'
;MAMDVNFVLVDVCKEEIVLRKPSPGLVEDVKRVVEMINKEINVNFMTPMRIIRDAILGFGSPAPILVSEGLNTMDVCRGCVTELRSRLDDGTWGTGLGYCIAAAVASPRLLVAVEGDSGFGFTAMELEVYSLTKYLSFT
;
A
#
# COMPACT_ATOMS: atom_id res chain seq x y z
N MET A 1 10.78 -11.96 17.75
CA MET A 1 10.90 -11.94 16.26
C MET A 1 9.91 -10.93 15.69
N ALA A 2 10.40 -9.81 15.15
CA ALA A 2 9.54 -8.95 14.34
C ALA A 2 9.12 -9.70 13.07
N MET A 3 7.83 -9.69 12.76
CA MET A 3 7.26 -10.42 11.61
C MET A 3 7.67 -9.79 10.29
N ASP A 4 7.57 -10.53 9.18
CA ASP A 4 7.75 -9.97 7.85
C ASP A 4 6.50 -9.17 7.45
N VAL A 5 6.69 -7.92 7.00
CA VAL A 5 5.63 -7.10 6.40
C VAL A 5 5.76 -7.22 4.90
N ASN A 6 4.65 -7.59 4.26
CA ASN A 6 4.55 -7.57 2.81
C ASN A 6 4.06 -6.18 2.40
N PHE A 7 4.99 -5.36 1.90
CA PHE A 7 4.68 -4.06 1.34
C PHE A 7 4.23 -4.22 -0.11
N VAL A 8 3.05 -3.67 -0.41
CA VAL A 8 2.51 -3.63 -1.76
C VAL A 8 2.21 -2.19 -2.11
N LEU A 9 3.07 -1.62 -2.95
CA LEU A 9 2.83 -0.32 -3.55
C LEU A 9 1.99 -0.51 -4.81
N VAL A 10 0.80 0.07 -4.82
CA VAL A 10 -0.07 0.07 -5.99
C VAL A 10 -0.19 1.51 -6.47
N ASP A 11 0.32 1.74 -7.67
CA ASP A 11 0.23 3.01 -8.36
C ASP A 11 -0.19 2.77 -9.81
N VAL A 12 -0.81 3.80 -10.38
CA VAL A 12 -1.33 3.98 -11.72
C VAL A 12 -2.82 3.70 -11.86
N CYS A 13 -3.57 4.78 -11.70
CA CYS A 13 -4.92 4.98 -12.19
C CYS A 13 -4.88 6.07 -13.28
N LYS A 14 -5.51 5.83 -14.44
CA LYS A 14 -5.49 6.76 -15.58
C LYS A 14 -6.10 8.12 -15.20
N GLU A 15 -7.13 8.09 -14.37
CA GLU A 15 -7.84 9.24 -13.84
C GLU A 15 -6.95 10.10 -12.94
N GLU A 16 -6.04 9.48 -12.17
CA GLU A 16 -5.10 10.16 -11.27
C GLU A 16 -3.99 10.90 -12.03
N ILE A 17 -3.51 10.34 -13.15
CA ILE A 17 -2.54 10.99 -14.05
C ILE A 17 -3.12 12.28 -14.66
N VAL A 18 -4.42 12.28 -14.99
CA VAL A 18 -5.09 13.43 -15.61
C VAL A 18 -5.32 14.57 -14.61
N LEU A 19 -5.53 14.24 -13.33
CA LEU A 19 -5.80 15.20 -12.25
C LEU A 19 -4.53 15.92 -11.74
N ARG A 20 -3.36 15.29 -11.86
CA ARG A 20 -2.08 15.91 -11.44
C ARG A 20 -1.71 17.06 -12.38
N LYS A 21 -1.58 18.28 -11.84
CA LYS A 21 -1.05 19.43 -12.60
C LYS A 21 0.40 19.11 -13.01
N PRO A 22 0.73 19.15 -14.31
CA PRO A 22 2.07 18.87 -14.78
C PRO A 22 3.05 19.92 -14.23
N SER A 23 4.13 19.50 -13.58
CA SER A 23 5.24 20.42 -13.29
C SER A 23 6.00 20.73 -14.60
N PRO A 24 6.39 21.98 -14.88
CA PRO A 24 7.03 22.30 -16.15
C PRO A 24 8.43 21.69 -16.21
N GLY A 25 8.68 20.75 -17.14
CA GLY A 25 10.04 20.36 -17.53
C GLY A 25 10.29 18.87 -17.83
N LEU A 26 9.51 17.93 -17.27
CA LEU A 26 9.76 16.48 -17.40
C LEU A 26 8.49 15.66 -17.70
N VAL A 27 7.43 16.32 -18.17
CA VAL A 27 6.08 15.73 -18.15
C VAL A 27 5.65 15.15 -19.50
N GLU A 28 6.11 15.71 -20.62
CA GLU A 28 5.73 15.21 -21.95
C GLU A 28 6.27 13.80 -22.21
N ASP A 29 7.55 13.56 -21.92
CA ASP A 29 8.19 12.26 -22.18
C ASP A 29 7.67 11.17 -21.24
N VAL A 30 7.46 11.50 -19.97
CA VAL A 30 6.90 10.56 -18.97
C VAL A 30 5.46 10.21 -19.32
N LYS A 31 4.62 11.20 -19.68
CA LYS A 31 3.25 10.93 -20.16
C LYS A 31 3.24 10.00 -21.36
N ARG A 32 4.12 10.25 -22.34
CA ARG A 32 4.20 9.44 -23.56
C ARG A 32 4.65 8.01 -23.28
N VAL A 33 5.64 7.82 -22.40
CA VAL A 33 6.11 6.50 -21.96
C VAL A 33 5.01 5.77 -21.20
N VAL A 34 4.30 6.45 -20.29
CA VAL A 34 3.17 5.87 -19.54
C VAL A 34 2.01 5.50 -20.47
N GLU A 35 1.71 6.31 -21.48
CA GLU A 35 0.68 5.98 -22.49
C GLU A 35 1.08 4.80 -23.37
N MET A 36 2.36 4.69 -23.75
CA MET A 36 2.88 3.53 -24.49
C MET A 36 2.80 2.25 -23.66
N ILE A 37 3.22 2.33 -22.39
CA ILE A 37 3.11 1.23 -21.43
C ILE A 37 1.64 0.83 -21.27
N ASN A 38 0.73 1.77 -21.02
CA ASN A 38 -0.70 1.49 -20.87
C ASN A 38 -1.32 0.86 -22.13
N LYS A 39 -0.85 1.20 -23.33
CA LYS A 39 -1.29 0.58 -24.59
C LYS A 39 -0.81 -0.87 -24.73
N GLU A 40 0.40 -1.17 -24.28
CA GLU A 40 1.02 -2.50 -24.44
C GLU A 40 0.57 -3.49 -23.36
N ILE A 41 0.48 -3.07 -22.10
CA ILE A 41 0.20 -3.96 -20.96
C ILE A 41 -1.19 -3.81 -20.34
N ASN A 42 -2.00 -2.83 -20.78
CA ASN A 42 -3.37 -2.57 -20.29
C ASN A 42 -3.49 -2.71 -18.75
N VAL A 43 -2.61 -2.02 -18.02
CA VAL A 43 -2.52 -2.13 -16.56
C VAL A 43 -3.71 -1.39 -15.94
N ASN A 44 -4.74 -2.13 -15.59
CA ASN A 44 -5.88 -1.61 -14.86
C ASN A 44 -5.59 -1.70 -13.36
N PHE A 45 -5.73 -0.60 -12.62
CA PHE A 45 -5.65 -0.52 -11.16
C PHE A 45 -6.42 -1.64 -10.43
N MET A 46 -7.59 -2.03 -10.96
CA MET A 46 -8.43 -3.04 -10.33
C MET A 46 -7.86 -4.46 -10.40
N THR A 47 -7.01 -4.75 -11.37
CA THR A 47 -6.41 -6.09 -11.53
C THR A 47 -5.49 -6.46 -10.36
N PRO A 48 -4.43 -5.67 -10.03
CA PRO A 48 -3.59 -5.96 -8.86
C PRO A 48 -4.39 -5.90 -7.57
N MET A 49 -5.32 -4.96 -7.42
CA MET A 49 -6.15 -4.88 -6.21
C MET A 49 -7.01 -6.13 -5.98
N ARG A 50 -7.54 -6.73 -7.05
CA ARG A 50 -8.25 -8.02 -6.95
C ARG A 50 -7.33 -9.15 -6.54
N ILE A 51 -6.12 -9.21 -7.10
CA ILE A 51 -5.12 -10.23 -6.74
C ILE A 51 -4.74 -10.12 -5.27
N ILE A 52 -4.48 -8.90 -4.79
CA ILE A 52 -4.14 -8.61 -3.39
C ILE A 52 -5.30 -9.03 -2.47
N ARG A 53 -6.53 -8.61 -2.80
CA ARG A 53 -7.73 -8.98 -2.04
C ARG A 53 -7.88 -10.50 -1.95
N ASP A 54 -7.82 -11.19 -3.09
CA ASP A 54 -8.04 -12.63 -3.14
C ASP A 54 -6.92 -13.38 -2.39
N ALA A 55 -5.68 -12.86 -2.41
CA ALA A 55 -4.58 -13.37 -1.60
C ALA A 55 -4.83 -13.19 -0.09
N ILE A 56 -5.27 -12.00 0.35
CA ILE A 56 -5.59 -11.71 1.75
C ILE A 56 -6.73 -12.62 2.24
N LEU A 57 -7.80 -12.76 1.46
CA LEU A 57 -8.93 -13.64 1.78
C LEU A 57 -8.52 -15.12 1.86
N GLY A 58 -7.50 -15.53 1.10
CA GLY A 58 -6.97 -16.89 1.12
C GLY A 58 -6.29 -17.31 2.42
N PHE A 59 -5.90 -16.38 3.31
CA PHE A 59 -5.25 -16.70 4.58
C PHE A 59 -6.20 -17.29 5.64
N GLY A 60 -7.51 -17.14 5.49
CA GLY A 60 -8.48 -17.62 6.47
C GLY A 60 -8.45 -16.81 7.78
N SER A 61 -8.72 -17.48 8.91
CA SER A 61 -8.75 -16.85 10.24
C SER A 61 -7.66 -17.43 11.15
N PRO A 62 -6.89 -16.60 11.89
CA PRO A 62 -7.02 -15.15 11.99
C PRO A 62 -6.56 -14.43 10.72
N ALA A 63 -7.36 -13.48 10.25
CA ALA A 63 -7.04 -12.71 9.05
C ALA A 63 -5.73 -11.92 9.22
N PRO A 64 -5.02 -11.56 8.14
CA PRO A 64 -3.91 -10.62 8.21
C PRO A 64 -4.36 -9.24 8.74
N ILE A 65 -3.45 -8.50 9.38
CA ILE A 65 -3.66 -7.06 9.62
C ILE A 65 -3.40 -6.34 8.29
N LEU A 66 -4.44 -5.69 7.78
CA LEU A 66 -4.35 -4.83 6.60
C LEU A 66 -4.13 -3.39 7.05
N VAL A 67 -3.04 -2.79 6.59
CA VAL A 67 -2.84 -1.34 6.60
C VAL A 67 -3.08 -0.85 5.17
N SER A 68 -3.87 0.20 5.01
CA SER A 68 -4.08 0.79 3.68
C SER A 68 -4.17 2.31 3.69
N GLU A 69 -3.40 2.93 2.80
CA GLU A 69 -3.30 4.38 2.61
C GLU A 69 -3.55 4.77 1.14
N GLY A 70 -4.05 5.99 0.93
CA GLY A 70 -4.31 6.59 -0.38
C GLY A 70 -5.79 6.64 -0.71
N LEU A 71 -6.19 7.42 -1.72
CA LEU A 71 -7.60 7.60 -2.07
C LEU A 71 -8.21 6.32 -2.66
N ASN A 72 -7.85 6.00 -3.90
CA ASN A 72 -8.39 4.84 -4.60
C ASN A 72 -7.98 3.52 -3.93
N THR A 73 -6.74 3.46 -3.42
CA THR A 73 -6.17 2.27 -2.78
C THR A 73 -6.92 1.89 -1.51
N MET A 74 -7.11 2.82 -0.57
CA MET A 74 -7.85 2.56 0.67
C MET A 74 -9.30 2.19 0.39
N ASP A 75 -9.99 2.91 -0.50
CA ASP A 75 -11.40 2.66 -0.79
C ASP A 75 -11.65 1.25 -1.33
N VAL A 76 -10.76 0.76 -2.19
CA VAL A 76 -10.83 -0.62 -2.70
C VAL A 76 -10.38 -1.63 -1.62
N CYS A 77 -9.39 -1.28 -0.79
CA CYS A 77 -8.89 -2.14 0.28
C CYS A 77 -9.87 -2.36 1.44
N ARG A 78 -10.80 -1.42 1.69
CA ARG A 78 -11.81 -1.55 2.77
C ARG A 78 -12.63 -2.84 2.70
N GLY A 79 -12.80 -3.41 1.51
CA GLY A 79 -13.51 -4.67 1.29
C GLY A 79 -12.64 -5.94 1.43
N CYS A 80 -11.35 -5.82 1.71
CA CYS A 80 -10.43 -6.96 1.71
C CYS A 80 -10.40 -7.74 3.02
N VAL A 81 -10.75 -7.11 4.14
CA VAL A 81 -10.78 -7.75 5.47
C VAL A 81 -11.98 -7.26 6.27
N THR A 82 -12.76 -8.18 6.84
CA THR A 82 -13.95 -7.88 7.66
C THR A 82 -13.79 -8.27 9.13
N GLU A 83 -12.76 -9.03 9.48
CA GLU A 83 -12.51 -9.46 10.86
C GLU A 83 -12.19 -8.25 11.77
N LEU A 84 -12.68 -8.28 13.01
CA LEU A 84 -12.46 -7.21 13.97
C LEU A 84 -10.95 -6.99 14.22
N ARG A 85 -10.56 -5.72 14.44
CA ARG A 85 -9.18 -5.31 14.75
C ARG A 85 -8.13 -5.77 13.73
N SER A 86 -8.57 -6.02 12.49
CA SER A 86 -7.72 -6.55 11.42
C SER A 86 -7.44 -5.56 10.30
N ARG A 87 -7.93 -4.32 10.44
CA ARG A 87 -7.79 -3.27 9.43
C ARG A 87 -7.47 -1.94 10.09
N LEU A 88 -6.46 -1.27 9.58
CA LEU A 88 -6.04 0.08 9.93
C LEU A 88 -6.08 0.93 8.65
N ASP A 89 -7.04 1.84 8.57
CA ASP A 89 -7.15 2.80 7.46
C ASP A 89 -6.60 4.14 7.90
N ASP A 90 -6.03 4.85 6.94
CA ASP A 90 -5.54 6.20 7.15
C ASP A 90 -6.69 7.20 7.31
N GLY A 91 -6.67 7.91 8.44
CA GLY A 91 -7.52 9.09 8.68
C GLY A 91 -6.91 10.38 8.13
N THR A 92 -5.61 10.35 7.82
CA THR A 92 -4.82 11.42 7.21
C THR A 92 -3.70 10.78 6.40
N TRP A 93 -3.17 11.49 5.41
CA TRP A 93 -1.99 11.08 4.66
C TRP A 93 -0.77 11.05 5.58
N GLY A 94 0.07 10.04 5.44
CA GLY A 94 1.29 9.86 6.20
C GLY A 94 1.14 9.04 7.48
N THR A 95 0.16 8.13 7.58
CA THR A 95 0.06 7.23 8.75
C THR A 95 0.31 5.75 8.44
N GLY A 96 0.38 5.35 7.16
CA GLY A 96 0.52 3.96 6.75
C GLY A 96 1.66 3.20 7.45
N LEU A 97 2.92 3.59 7.22
CA LEU A 97 4.06 2.85 7.78
C LEU A 97 4.15 2.92 9.32
N GLY A 98 3.69 4.01 9.94
CA GLY A 98 3.62 4.14 11.39
C GLY A 98 2.64 3.10 11.98
N TYR A 99 1.51 2.89 11.33
CA TYR A 99 0.59 1.81 11.66
C TYR A 99 1.18 0.42 11.42
N CYS A 100 1.96 0.23 10.35
CA CYS A 100 2.68 -1.03 10.13
C CYS A 100 3.62 -1.36 11.29
N ILE A 101 4.43 -0.39 11.74
CA ILE A 101 5.35 -0.56 12.86
C ILE A 101 4.58 -0.89 14.14
N ALA A 102 3.55 -0.11 14.46
CA ALA A 102 2.75 -0.32 15.67
C ALA A 102 2.08 -1.69 15.68
N ALA A 103 1.48 -2.10 14.55
CA ALA A 103 0.80 -3.39 14.44
C ALA A 103 1.78 -4.58 14.44
N ALA A 104 2.97 -4.43 13.84
CA ALA A 104 4.02 -5.45 13.90
C ALA A 104 4.53 -5.68 15.35
N VAL A 105 4.51 -4.65 16.19
CA VAL A 105 4.84 -4.77 17.62
C VAL A 105 3.66 -5.32 18.42
N ALA A 106 2.43 -4.90 18.11
CA ALA A 106 1.24 -5.23 18.90
C ALA A 106 0.64 -6.61 18.60
N SER A 107 0.96 -7.22 17.46
CA SER A 107 0.34 -8.48 17.03
C SER A 107 1.33 -9.40 16.31
N PRO A 108 1.28 -10.73 16.56
CA PRO A 108 2.07 -11.71 15.82
C PRO A 108 1.46 -12.10 14.46
N ARG A 109 0.31 -11.50 14.07
CA ARG A 109 -0.38 -11.79 12.81
C ARG A 109 0.40 -11.24 11.62
N LEU A 110 0.22 -11.86 10.46
CA LEU A 110 0.74 -11.34 9.19
C LEU A 110 0.24 -9.91 8.98
N LEU A 111 1.13 -9.02 8.54
CA LEU A 111 0.77 -7.65 8.19
C LEU A 111 1.00 -7.39 6.70
N VAL A 112 -0.02 -6.83 6.07
CA VAL A 112 -0.03 -6.46 4.66
C VAL A 112 -0.29 -4.96 4.59
N ALA A 113 0.66 -4.22 4.00
CA ALA A 113 0.54 -2.79 3.78
C ALA A 113 0.24 -2.55 2.30
N VAL A 114 -0.90 -1.92 2.01
CA VAL A 114 -1.32 -1.59 0.63
C VAL A 114 -1.41 -0.08 0.51
N GLU A 115 -0.36 0.50 -0.04
CA GLU A 115 -0.11 1.93 0.01
C GLU A 115 -0.22 2.53 -1.40
N GLY A 116 -0.95 3.64 -1.54
CA GLY A 116 -0.87 4.49 -2.73
C GLY A 116 0.45 5.26 -2.77
N ASP A 117 0.95 5.57 -3.98
CA ASP A 117 2.23 6.26 -4.22
C ASP A 117 2.39 7.56 -3.41
N SER A 118 1.32 8.34 -3.41
CA SER A 118 1.23 9.67 -2.84
C SER A 118 1.29 9.62 -1.33
N GLY A 119 0.56 8.68 -0.73
CA GLY A 119 0.53 8.47 0.71
C GLY A 119 1.84 7.90 1.24
N PHE A 120 2.35 6.89 0.54
CA PHE A 120 3.66 6.33 0.79
C PHE A 120 4.77 7.39 0.81
N GLY A 121 4.70 8.40 -0.07
CA GLY A 121 5.65 9.51 -0.10
C GLY A 121 5.78 10.30 1.22
N PHE A 122 4.75 10.31 2.08
CA PHE A 122 4.79 10.98 3.39
C PHE A 122 5.53 10.17 4.46
N THR A 123 5.49 8.84 4.37
CA THR A 123 6.08 7.95 5.38
C THR A 123 7.28 7.15 4.89
N ALA A 124 7.65 7.22 3.61
CA ALA A 124 8.62 6.32 2.96
C ALA A 124 9.92 6.10 3.76
N MET A 125 10.42 7.11 4.48
CA MET A 125 11.63 6.99 5.30
C MET A 125 11.48 6.04 6.50
N GLU A 126 10.26 5.81 6.98
CA GLU A 126 9.96 4.88 8.07
C GLU A 126 10.19 3.41 7.69
N LEU A 127 10.35 3.09 6.40
CA LEU A 127 10.82 1.76 5.97
C LEU A 127 12.19 1.41 6.57
N GLU A 128 13.07 2.41 6.74
CA GLU A 128 14.35 2.22 7.41
C GLU A 128 14.12 1.84 8.87
N VAL A 129 13.25 2.57 9.56
CA VAL A 129 12.89 2.31 10.96
C VAL A 129 12.32 0.91 11.11
N TYR A 130 11.36 0.53 10.26
CA TYR A 130 10.77 -0.81 10.26
C TYR A 130 11.82 -1.91 10.05
N SER A 131 12.75 -1.71 9.13
CA SER A 131 13.84 -2.64 8.87
C SER A 131 14.71 -2.81 10.10
N LEU A 132 15.03 -1.73 10.81
CA LEU A 132 15.77 -1.76 12.07
C LEU A 132 14.99 -2.47 13.19
N THR A 133 13.66 -2.34 13.26
CA THR A 133 12.84 -3.05 14.25
C THR A 133 12.95 -4.58 14.11
N LYS A 134 13.20 -5.09 12.90
CA LYS A 134 13.52 -6.53 12.71
C LYS A 134 14.83 -6.94 13.34
N TYR A 135 15.84 -6.08 13.27
CA TYR A 135 17.16 -6.36 13.85
C TYR A 135 17.23 -6.06 15.36
N LEU A 136 16.36 -5.17 15.86
CA LEU A 136 16.32 -4.72 17.24
C LEU A 136 15.33 -5.48 18.14
N SER A 137 14.74 -6.57 17.63
CA SER A 137 14.01 -7.52 18.49
C SER A 137 14.98 -8.21 19.44
N PHE A 138 15.31 -7.54 20.55
CA PHE A 138 15.82 -8.17 21.75
C PHE A 138 14.73 -9.09 22.29
N THR A 139 15.10 -10.34 22.59
CA THR A 139 14.30 -11.49 23.07
C THR A 139 13.68 -12.40 22.01
#